data_AF-A0A660UCB7-F1
#
_entry.id   AF-A0A660UCB7-F1
#
_cell.length_a   1.000
_cell.length_b   1.000
_cell.length_c   1.000
_cell.angle_alpha   90.00
_cell.angle_beta   90.00
_cell.angle_gamma   90.00
#
_symmetry.space_group_name_H-M   'P 1'
#
loop_
_entity.id
_entity.type
_entity.pdbx_description
1 polymer ?
#
loop_
_entity_poly.entity_id
_entity_poly.type
_entity_poly.pdbx_seq_one_letter_code
_entity_poly.pdbx_strand_id
1 'polypeptide(L)'
;MEASGMMKRDLAFAISIAAGLAAILAFQALTIPRGPRGPGPPPGMAPDRLLEASWAFICFELRPSDEQLPELRRAYEDAWSKLRRPGEGPPPPEEVREAMSQLHERLRAILTPEQMDRLMRWERMIRGRFPPPGRGR
;
A
#
# COMPACT_ATOMS: atom_id res chain seq x y z
N MET A 1 -37.42 48.84 -0.50
CA MET A 1 -37.50 47.60 0.30
C MET A 1 -37.30 46.42 -0.65
N GLU A 2 -36.06 45.98 -0.93
CA GLU A 2 -35.79 44.86 -1.86
C GLU A 2 -34.62 43.95 -1.41
N ALA A 3 -34.32 43.87 -0.10
CA ALA A 3 -33.26 42.99 0.40
C ALA A 3 -33.76 41.58 0.81
N SER A 4 -35.07 41.38 0.98
CA SER A 4 -35.63 40.15 1.58
C SER A 4 -35.85 38.99 0.60
N GLY A 5 -35.80 39.25 -0.72
CA GLY A 5 -36.02 38.23 -1.76
C GLY A 5 -34.76 37.44 -2.16
N MET A 6 -33.58 38.05 -2.04
CA MET A 6 -32.30 37.47 -2.50
C MET A 6 -31.79 36.39 -1.53
N MET A 7 -31.77 36.67 -0.22
CA MET A 7 -31.36 35.70 0.81
C MET A 7 -32.20 34.42 0.81
N LYS A 8 -33.49 34.48 0.45
CA LYS A 8 -34.37 33.30 0.41
C LYS A 8 -34.02 32.37 -0.75
N ARG A 9 -33.57 32.93 -1.89
CA ARG A 9 -33.12 32.17 -3.06
C ARG A 9 -31.77 31.52 -2.80
N ASP A 10 -30.85 32.23 -2.15
CA ASP A 10 -29.54 31.69 -1.76
C ASP A 10 -29.67 30.57 -0.72
N LEU A 11 -30.59 30.72 0.24
CA LEU A 11 -30.89 29.69 1.23
C LEU A 11 -31.55 28.45 0.58
N ALA A 12 -32.49 28.64 -0.36
CA ALA A 12 -33.11 27.53 -1.08
C ALA A 12 -32.10 26.78 -1.98
N PHE A 13 -31.13 27.50 -2.55
CA PHE A 13 -30.06 26.91 -3.35
C PHE A 13 -29.07 26.14 -2.47
N ALA A 14 -28.67 26.70 -1.32
CA ALA A 14 -27.82 26.01 -0.35
C ALA A 14 -28.47 24.74 0.21
N ILE A 15 -29.77 24.77 0.50
CA ILE A 15 -30.53 23.59 0.95
C ILE A 15 -30.60 22.54 -0.16
N SER A 16 -30.80 22.93 -1.42
CA SER A 16 -30.81 22.00 -2.56
C SER A 16 -29.45 21.34 -2.78
N ILE A 17 -28.35 22.08 -2.63
CA ILE A 17 -26.99 21.52 -2.70
C ILE A 17 -26.75 20.55 -1.54
N ALA A 18 -27.15 20.91 -0.33
CA ALA A 18 -27.01 20.05 0.85
C ALA A 18 -27.84 18.76 0.71
N ALA A 19 -29.07 18.86 0.19
CA ALA A 19 -29.92 17.70 -0.09
C ALA A 19 -29.34 16.81 -1.20
N GLY A 20 -28.77 17.41 -2.25
CA GLY A 20 -28.06 16.68 -3.32
C GLY A 20 -26.84 15.93 -2.80
N LEU A 21 -26.01 16.59 -1.98
CA LEU A 21 -24.85 15.94 -1.32
C LEU A 21 -25.28 14.82 -0.37
N ALA A 22 -26.35 15.02 0.42
CA ALA A 22 -26.89 13.99 1.30
C ALA A 22 -27.42 12.78 0.51
N ALA A 23 -28.06 12.99 -0.63
CA ALA A 23 -28.53 11.92 -1.50
C ALA A 23 -27.36 11.13 -2.12
N ILE A 24 -26.27 11.80 -2.54
CA ILE A 24 -25.07 11.14 -3.05
C ILE A 24 -24.40 10.29 -1.96
N LEU A 25 -24.30 10.81 -0.72
CA LEU A 25 -23.75 10.07 0.42
C LEU A 25 -24.62 8.86 0.80
N ALA A 26 -25.95 9.00 0.79
CA ALA A 26 -26.87 7.90 1.04
C ALA A 26 -26.80 6.83 -0.06
N PHE A 27 -26.66 7.25 -1.32
CA PHE A 27 -26.50 6.35 -2.46
C PHE A 27 -25.18 5.56 -2.38
N GLN A 28 -24.07 6.20 -1.99
CA GLN A 28 -22.80 5.52 -1.73
C GLN A 28 -22.92 4.50 -0.58
N ALA A 29 -23.68 4.82 0.47
CA ALA A 29 -23.91 3.90 1.60
C ALA A 29 -24.79 2.68 1.26
N LEU A 30 -25.68 2.81 0.26
CA LEU A 30 -26.61 1.77 -0.16
C LEU A 30 -26.12 0.94 -1.35
N THR A 31 -25.28 1.50 -2.23
CA THR A 31 -24.81 0.84 -3.46
C THR A 31 -23.39 0.29 -3.36
N ILE A 32 -22.59 0.71 -2.37
CA ILE A 32 -21.39 -0.02 -2.02
C ILE A 32 -21.85 -1.18 -1.14
N PRO A 33 -21.90 -2.43 -1.64
CA PRO A 33 -22.03 -3.55 -0.74
C PRO A 33 -20.86 -3.43 0.25
N ARG A 34 -21.18 -3.22 1.53
CA ARG A 34 -20.33 -3.76 2.59
C ARG A 34 -20.40 -5.27 2.39
N GLY A 35 -19.61 -5.76 1.44
CA GLY A 35 -19.40 -7.17 1.24
C GLY A 35 -19.06 -7.78 2.59
N PRO A 36 -19.36 -9.06 2.80
CA PRO A 36 -18.90 -9.75 4.00
C PRO A 36 -17.46 -9.34 4.22
N ARG A 37 -17.10 -8.90 5.43
CA ARG A 37 -15.71 -8.72 5.83
C ARG A 37 -15.00 -9.92 5.24
N GLY A 38 -14.20 -9.69 4.20
CA GLY A 38 -13.54 -10.77 3.49
C GLY A 38 -12.84 -11.61 4.56
N PRO A 39 -12.63 -12.91 4.33
CA PRO A 39 -11.85 -13.72 5.24
C PRO A 39 -10.66 -12.88 5.66
N GLY A 40 -10.53 -12.64 6.98
CA GLY A 40 -9.45 -11.82 7.51
C GLY A 40 -8.15 -12.26 6.85
N PRO A 41 -7.19 -11.35 6.60
CA PRO A 41 -5.99 -11.66 5.82
C PRO A 41 -5.46 -13.01 6.30
N PRO A 42 -5.26 -13.99 5.38
CA PRO A 42 -4.99 -15.37 5.76
C PRO A 42 -3.87 -15.42 6.80
N PRO A 43 -3.99 -16.27 7.83
CA PRO A 43 -3.01 -16.35 8.89
C PRO A 43 -1.69 -16.82 8.28
N GLY A 44 -0.72 -15.90 8.24
CA GLY A 44 0.46 -16.02 7.40
C GLY A 44 0.52 -14.84 6.45
N MET A 45 0.93 -13.68 6.97
CA MET A 45 1.40 -12.63 6.07
C MET A 45 2.66 -13.15 5.41
N ALA A 46 2.50 -13.65 4.18
CA ALA A 46 3.59 -14.21 3.45
C ALA A 46 4.62 -13.08 3.18
N PRO A 47 5.91 -13.42 3.11
CA PRO A 47 6.95 -12.42 2.93
C PRO A 47 6.95 -11.73 1.55
N ASP A 48 6.14 -12.24 0.63
CA ASP A 48 5.74 -11.60 -0.62
C ASP A 48 5.14 -10.19 -0.38
N ARG A 49 4.41 -9.99 0.71
CA ARG A 49 3.84 -8.67 1.06
C ARG A 49 4.89 -7.66 1.51
N LEU A 50 5.98 -8.12 2.13
CA LEU A 50 7.09 -7.21 2.47
C LEU A 50 7.76 -6.71 1.20
N LEU A 51 7.98 -7.60 0.22
CA LEU A 51 8.55 -7.24 -1.07
C LEU A 51 7.66 -6.25 -1.83
N GLU A 52 6.36 -6.50 -1.87
CA GLU A 52 5.37 -5.60 -2.49
C GLU A 52 5.27 -4.24 -1.80
N ALA A 53 5.17 -4.23 -0.47
CA ALA A 53 5.13 -2.99 0.27
C ALA A 53 6.44 -2.20 0.13
N SER A 54 7.58 -2.89 0.09
CA SER A 54 8.92 -2.30 -0.08
C SER A 54 9.05 -1.63 -1.44
N TRP A 55 8.59 -2.29 -2.50
CA TRP A 55 8.52 -1.69 -3.84
C TRP A 55 7.63 -0.43 -3.87
N ALA A 56 6.44 -0.49 -3.28
CA ALA A 56 5.55 0.67 -3.21
C ALA A 56 6.20 1.85 -2.47
N PHE A 57 6.87 1.58 -1.35
CA PHE A 57 7.60 2.60 -0.61
C PHE A 57 8.70 3.23 -1.47
N ILE A 58 9.44 2.44 -2.23
CA ILE A 58 10.45 2.96 -3.15
C ILE A 58 9.83 3.91 -4.18
N CYS A 59 8.79 3.47 -4.87
CA CYS A 59 8.16 4.26 -5.93
C CYS A 59 7.55 5.58 -5.46
N PHE A 60 6.93 5.59 -4.27
CA PHE A 60 6.13 6.75 -3.84
C PHE A 60 6.81 7.61 -2.76
N GLU A 61 7.65 7.03 -1.91
CA GLU A 61 8.16 7.70 -0.70
C GLU A 61 9.67 7.90 -0.71
N LEU A 62 10.42 6.97 -1.31
CA LEU A 62 11.89 7.02 -1.34
C LEU A 62 12.44 7.98 -2.39
N ARG A 63 11.62 8.32 -3.39
CA ARG A 63 11.93 9.26 -4.49
C ARG A 63 13.28 8.94 -5.17
N PRO A 64 13.45 7.72 -5.72
CA PRO A 64 14.63 7.40 -6.54
C PRO A 64 14.69 8.29 -7.78
N SER A 65 15.88 8.45 -8.37
CA SER A 65 16.02 9.10 -9.66
C SER A 65 15.46 8.23 -10.79
N ASP A 66 15.14 8.87 -11.92
CA ASP A 66 14.66 8.15 -13.11
C ASP A 66 15.70 7.15 -13.65
N GLU A 67 16.98 7.40 -13.41
CA GLU A 67 18.09 6.50 -13.78
C GLU A 67 18.15 5.27 -12.85
N GLN A 68 17.81 5.42 -11.56
CA GLN A 68 17.78 4.33 -10.59
C GLN A 68 16.58 3.39 -10.82
N LEU A 69 15.43 3.93 -11.25
CA LEU A 69 14.17 3.18 -11.35
C LEU A 69 14.25 1.89 -12.20
N PRO A 70 14.87 1.88 -13.40
CA PRO A 70 15.03 0.66 -14.18
C PRO A 70 15.84 -0.43 -13.45
N GLU A 71 16.91 -0.04 -12.74
CA GLU A 71 17.76 -0.97 -12.01
C GLU A 71 17.05 -1.52 -10.77
N LEU A 72 16.35 -0.66 -10.03
CA LEU A 72 15.51 -1.05 -8.91
C LEU A 72 14.43 -2.04 -9.36
N ARG A 73 13.74 -1.73 -10.46
CA ARG A 73 12.71 -2.61 -11.03
C ARG A 73 13.26 -4.00 -11.33
N ARG A 74 14.42 -4.10 -12.01
CA ARG A 74 15.07 -5.38 -12.29
C ARG A 74 15.43 -6.15 -11.02
N ALA A 75 15.98 -5.47 -10.01
CA ALA A 75 16.33 -6.10 -8.75
C ALA A 75 15.11 -6.72 -8.05
N TYR A 76 13.98 -6.03 -8.08
CA TYR A 76 12.73 -6.53 -7.51
C TYR A 76 12.07 -7.63 -8.36
N GLU A 77 12.05 -7.51 -9.69
CA GLU A 77 11.55 -8.55 -10.60
C GLU A 77 12.30 -9.88 -10.39
N ASP A 78 13.62 -9.81 -10.20
CA ASP A 78 14.44 -10.98 -9.87
C ASP A 78 14.10 -11.58 -8.49
N ALA A 79 13.81 -10.74 -7.48
CA ALA A 79 13.37 -11.23 -6.18
C ALA A 79 11.98 -11.88 -6.25
N TRP A 80 11.06 -11.29 -7.01
CA TRP A 80 9.72 -11.83 -7.22
C TRP A 80 9.73 -13.17 -7.95
N SER A 81 10.55 -13.31 -9.00
CA SER A 81 10.63 -14.57 -9.75
C SER A 81 11.12 -15.74 -8.89
N LYS A 82 12.01 -15.48 -7.92
CA LYS A 82 12.47 -16.48 -6.96
C LYS A 82 11.40 -16.92 -5.98
N LEU A 83 10.53 -15.98 -5.57
CA LEU A 83 9.53 -16.19 -4.52
C LEU A 83 8.16 -16.61 -5.05
N ARG A 84 7.84 -16.30 -6.31
CA ARG A 84 6.52 -16.55 -6.90
C ARG A 84 6.62 -17.66 -7.94
N ARG A 85 6.41 -18.90 -7.49
CA ARG A 85 6.29 -20.07 -8.36
C ARG A 85 4.81 -20.37 -8.61
N PRO A 86 4.31 -20.24 -9.85
CA PRO A 86 2.90 -20.48 -10.15
C PRO A 86 2.50 -21.91 -9.80
N GLY A 87 1.45 -22.08 -8.98
CA GLY A 87 0.94 -23.40 -8.60
C GLY A 87 1.61 -24.03 -7.38
N GLU A 88 2.63 -23.39 -6.80
CA GLU A 88 3.22 -23.80 -5.53
C GLU A 88 2.64 -22.98 -4.35
N GLY A 89 2.70 -23.57 -3.15
CA GLY A 89 2.35 -22.88 -1.91
C GLY A 89 3.31 -21.72 -1.60
N PRO A 90 3.10 -21.00 -0.48
CA PRO A 90 3.99 -19.91 -0.09
C PRO A 90 5.44 -20.40 0.04
N PRO A 91 6.44 -19.63 -0.43
CA PRO A 91 7.84 -20.02 -0.33
C PRO A 91 8.24 -20.17 1.13
N PRO A 92 9.15 -21.11 1.43
CA PRO A 92 9.53 -21.34 2.81
C PRO A 92 10.32 -20.14 3.37
N PRO A 93 10.30 -19.92 4.70
CA PRO A 93 10.83 -18.68 5.31
C PRO A 93 12.33 -18.44 5.10
N GLU A 94 13.11 -19.48 4.84
CA GLU A 94 14.53 -19.41 4.50
C GLU A 94 14.76 -18.89 3.07
N GLU A 95 14.00 -19.36 2.08
CA GLU A 95 14.09 -18.89 0.70
C GLU A 95 13.73 -17.41 0.59
N VAL A 96 12.74 -17.00 1.36
CA VAL A 96 12.38 -15.59 1.55
C VAL A 96 13.55 -14.78 2.10
N ARG A 97 14.16 -15.25 3.19
CA ARG A 97 15.23 -14.50 3.86
C ARG A 97 16.42 -14.35 2.94
N GLU A 98 16.74 -15.40 2.20
CA GLU A 98 17.78 -15.39 1.18
C GLU A 98 17.47 -14.39 0.06
N ALA A 99 16.26 -14.45 -0.51
CA ALA A 99 15.84 -13.53 -1.56
C ALA A 99 15.87 -12.06 -1.12
N MET A 100 15.42 -11.77 0.11
CA MET A 100 15.48 -10.42 0.68
C MET A 100 16.92 -9.96 0.94
N SER A 101 17.80 -10.87 1.40
CA SER A 101 19.22 -10.55 1.61
C SER A 101 19.90 -10.17 0.30
N GLN A 102 19.71 -10.98 -0.75
CA GLN A 102 20.24 -10.72 -2.08
C GLN A 102 19.67 -9.45 -2.69
N LEU A 103 18.38 -9.17 -2.47
CA LEU A 103 17.77 -7.90 -2.87
C LEU A 103 18.46 -6.73 -2.16
N HIS A 104 18.63 -6.78 -0.85
CA HIS A 104 19.28 -5.70 -0.08
C HIS A 104 20.72 -5.45 -0.52
N GLU A 105 21.48 -6.48 -0.90
CA GLU A 105 22.81 -6.31 -1.49
C GLU A 105 22.76 -5.53 -2.81
N ARG A 106 21.84 -5.87 -3.71
CA ARG A 106 21.67 -5.15 -4.97
C ARG A 106 21.21 -3.72 -4.75
N LEU A 107 20.27 -3.50 -3.82
CA LEU A 107 19.79 -2.16 -3.51
C LEU A 107 20.89 -1.25 -2.95
N ARG A 108 21.86 -1.76 -2.20
CA ARG A 108 23.03 -0.98 -1.76
C ARG A 108 23.91 -0.48 -2.90
N ALA A 109 23.92 -1.17 -4.04
CA ALA A 109 24.68 -0.75 -5.21
C ALA A 109 23.96 0.34 -6.02
N ILE A 110 22.63 0.42 -5.90
CA ILE A 110 21.78 1.32 -6.70
C ILE A 110 21.39 2.58 -5.91
N LEU A 111 21.05 2.42 -4.64
CA LEU A 111 20.57 3.49 -3.76
C LEU A 111 21.73 4.20 -3.06
N THR A 112 21.53 5.47 -2.74
CA THR A 112 22.47 6.18 -1.84
C THR A 112 22.41 5.58 -0.44
N PRO A 113 23.46 5.76 0.38
CA PRO A 113 23.45 5.34 1.78
C PRO A 113 22.25 5.88 2.56
N GLU A 114 21.84 7.14 2.35
CA GLU A 114 20.67 7.72 3.03
C GLU A 114 19.35 7.06 2.59
N GLN A 115 19.21 6.78 1.29
CA GLN A 115 18.03 6.10 0.77
C GLN A 115 17.93 4.68 1.32
N MET A 116 19.02 3.92 1.33
CA MET A 116 19.05 2.57 1.87
C MET A 116 18.71 2.56 3.37
N ASP A 117 19.27 3.49 4.14
CA ASP A 117 18.99 3.62 5.56
C ASP A 117 17.52 3.99 5.84
N ARG A 118 16.92 4.85 5.00
CA ARG A 118 15.48 5.17 5.07
C ARG A 118 14.60 3.95 4.75
N LEU A 119 14.96 3.17 3.74
CA LEU A 119 14.28 1.90 3.42
C LEU A 119 14.36 0.90 4.59
N MET A 120 15.55 0.68 5.15
CA MET A 120 15.75 -0.27 6.26
C MET A 120 14.99 0.14 7.53
N ARG A 121 14.90 1.43 7.84
CA ARG A 121 14.06 1.93 8.93
C ARG A 121 12.57 1.63 8.68
N TRP A 122 12.10 1.91 7.47
CA TRP A 122 10.72 1.66 7.09
C TRP A 122 10.37 0.18 7.15
N GLU A 123 11.24 -0.71 6.62
CA GLU A 123 11.03 -2.15 6.69
C GLU A 123 10.98 -2.65 8.14
N ARG A 124 11.86 -2.15 9.01
CA ARG A 124 11.84 -2.49 10.44
C ARG A 124 10.54 -2.07 11.12
N MET A 125 10.02 -0.89 10.78
CA MET A 125 8.75 -0.40 11.29
C MET A 125 7.58 -1.28 10.85
N ILE A 126 7.56 -1.69 9.57
CA ILE A 126 6.45 -2.48 9.02
C ILE A 126 6.50 -3.94 9.45
N ARG A 127 7.69 -4.53 9.64
CA ARG A 127 7.85 -5.86 10.24
C ARG A 127 7.25 -5.94 11.64
N GLY A 128 7.24 -4.84 12.40
CA GLY A 128 6.57 -4.77 13.70
C GLY A 128 5.03 -4.77 13.59
N ARG A 129 4.48 -4.29 12.47
CA ARG A 129 3.02 -4.29 12.21
C ARG A 129 2.51 -5.63 11.68
N PHE A 130 3.41 -6.44 11.14
CA PHE A 130 3.12 -7.72 10.50
C PHE A 130 4.04 -8.81 11.06
N PRO A 131 3.76 -9.32 12.27
CA PRO A 131 4.56 -10.38 12.86
C PRO A 131 4.48 -11.66 12.00
N PRO A 132 5.55 -12.45 11.93
CA PRO A 132 5.51 -13.73 11.23
C PRO A 132 4.43 -14.64 11.83
N PRO A 133 3.76 -15.47 11.03
CA PRO A 133 2.83 -16.47 11.54
C PRO A 133 3.59 -17.39 12.52
N GLY A 134 3.08 -17.52 13.76
CA GLY A 134 3.64 -18.44 14.76
C GLY A 134 4.11 -17.83 16.09
N ARG A 135 3.86 -16.55 16.37
CA ARG A 135 3.96 -15.99 17.74
C ARG A 135 2.60 -15.56 18.30
N GLY A 136 1.63 -16.46 18.21
CA GLY A 136 0.45 -16.43 19.07
C GLY A 136 0.63 -17.52 20.12
N ARG A 137 0.65 -17.13 21.40
CA ARG A 137 0.53 -18.04 22.54
C ARG A 137 -0.73 -18.89 22.44
#